data_AF-A0A7V0TTF7-F1
#
_entry.id   AF-A0A7V0TTF7-F1
#
_cell.length_a   1.000
_cell.length_b   1.000
_cell.length_c   1.000
_cell.angle_alpha   90.00
_cell.angle_beta   90.00
_cell.angle_gamma   90.00
#
_symmetry.space_group_name_H-M   'P 1'
#
loop_
_entity.id
_entity.type
_entity.pdbx_description
1 polymer ?
#
loop_
_entity_poly.entity_id
_entity_poly.type
_entity_poly.pdbx_seq_one_letter_code
_entity_poly.pdbx_strand_id
1 'polypeptide(L)'
;DIKEYLSKDEFKLYQLIWNRFVASQMNPAVFDQTTIDISGANCIFRAQGQVMKFPGFTIVYTEGKDEKDENGENGELGKLLPELKESEPLKLVELNTQQKFTQPPPRFSEASLVRELEEKGIGRPSTYAAILSTIQDREYARLELRKFYPTELGILVTELLIKSFPTVLDIAFTADMENKLDLIEEGKSKRTETLNDFYSPFAQELDKAKSEMRNVKKEETPTDLVCEKCGAQMIIKWGRNGKFVACSNYPECKNTMNIKRDENGDLAKEETEYSDHLCEKCGKRMVFKYGRFGRFLGCEGYPECKSTMAITLGIKCPEKDCPGSLTEKKTKKGRTFYGCSNYPKCTFASWDKPVAESCPNCGSPYLVEKYSKSKGAQKLCPNKECGYKSDLEN
;
A
#
# COMPACT_ATOMS: atom_id res chain seq x y z
N ASP A 1 -32.69 -18.30 -1.68
CA ASP A 1 -31.36 -17.82 -1.26
C ASP A 1 -30.79 -16.79 -2.22
N ILE A 2 -30.51 -15.57 -1.76
CA ILE A 2 -29.96 -14.48 -2.59
C ILE A 2 -28.55 -14.79 -3.13
N LYS A 3 -27.85 -15.76 -2.50
CA LYS A 3 -26.49 -16.17 -2.84
C LYS A 3 -26.32 -16.63 -4.30
N GLU A 4 -27.36 -17.20 -4.90
CA GLU A 4 -27.32 -17.68 -6.29
C GLU A 4 -27.32 -16.55 -7.32
N TYR A 5 -27.76 -15.35 -6.91
CA TYR A 5 -27.86 -14.17 -7.78
C TYR A 5 -26.68 -13.20 -7.61
N LEU A 6 -25.75 -13.48 -6.68
CA LEU A 6 -24.65 -12.58 -6.34
C LEU A 6 -23.30 -13.22 -6.61
N SER A 7 -22.34 -12.39 -7.03
CA SER A 7 -20.94 -12.80 -7.02
C SER A 7 -20.44 -13.02 -5.58
N LYS A 8 -19.30 -13.70 -5.45
CA LYS A 8 -18.73 -14.03 -4.14
C LYS A 8 -18.44 -12.79 -3.27
N ASP A 9 -18.02 -11.69 -3.86
CA ASP A 9 -17.66 -10.48 -3.13
C ASP A 9 -18.90 -9.64 -2.80
N GLU A 10 -19.88 -9.55 -3.72
CA GLU A 10 -21.19 -8.96 -3.45
C GLU A 10 -21.92 -9.70 -2.33
N PHE A 11 -21.91 -11.04 -2.34
CA PHE A 11 -22.52 -11.83 -1.29
C PHE A 11 -21.87 -11.60 0.08
N LYS A 12 -20.54 -11.48 0.14
CA LYS A 12 -19.84 -11.15 1.39
C LYS A 12 -20.21 -9.77 1.91
N LEU A 13 -20.30 -8.78 1.03
CA LEU A 13 -20.70 -7.42 1.41
C LEU A 13 -22.16 -7.41 1.88
N TYR A 14 -23.05 -8.09 1.16
CA TYR A 14 -24.45 -8.27 1.55
C TYR A 14 -24.56 -8.94 2.92
N GLN A 15 -23.83 -10.02 3.16
CA GLN A 15 -23.83 -10.73 4.43
C GLN A 15 -23.30 -9.84 5.58
N LEU A 16 -22.27 -9.03 5.33
CA LEU A 16 -21.77 -8.07 6.31
C LEU A 16 -22.83 -7.02 6.68
N ILE A 17 -23.48 -6.42 5.67
CA ILE A 17 -24.55 -5.43 5.85
C ILE A 17 -25.72 -6.06 6.61
N TRP A 18 -26.17 -7.24 6.18
CA TRP A 18 -27.30 -7.95 6.77
C TRP A 18 -27.03 -8.32 8.23
N ASN A 19 -25.85 -8.89 8.54
CA ASN A 19 -25.48 -9.22 9.91
C ASN A 19 -25.45 -7.98 10.80
N ARG A 20 -24.86 -6.87 10.33
CA ARG A 20 -24.78 -5.62 11.10
C ARG A 20 -26.15 -4.98 11.31
N PHE A 21 -27.02 -5.01 10.30
CA PHE A 21 -28.39 -4.52 10.40
C PHE A 21 -29.21 -5.32 11.42
N VAL A 22 -29.22 -6.65 11.32
CA VAL A 22 -29.94 -7.52 12.26
C VAL A 22 -29.41 -7.34 13.69
N ALA A 23 -28.08 -7.34 13.86
CA ALA A 23 -27.45 -7.13 15.15
C ALA A 23 -27.84 -5.79 15.80
N SER A 24 -28.04 -4.72 15.01
CA SER A 24 -28.47 -3.41 15.54
C SER A 24 -29.85 -3.42 16.21
N GLN A 25 -30.68 -4.42 15.92
CA GLN A 25 -32.02 -4.59 16.50
C GLN A 25 -32.06 -5.68 17.59
N MET A 26 -30.92 -6.28 17.93
CA MET A 26 -30.82 -7.33 18.94
C MET A 26 -30.44 -6.75 20.31
N ASN A 27 -30.71 -7.52 21.36
CA ASN A 27 -30.34 -7.14 22.72
C ASN A 27 -28.80 -7.06 22.90
N PRO A 28 -28.30 -6.15 23.75
CA PRO A 28 -26.89 -6.08 24.10
C PRO A 28 -26.37 -7.40 24.69
N ALA A 29 -25.08 -7.69 24.47
CA ALA A 29 -24.40 -8.77 25.17
C ALA A 29 -24.15 -8.38 26.63
N VAL A 30 -24.27 -9.34 27.55
CA VAL A 30 -24.03 -9.16 28.99
C VAL A 30 -22.85 -10.01 29.41
N PHE A 31 -21.89 -9.38 30.09
CA PHE A 31 -20.68 -9.99 30.61
C PHE A 31 -20.61 -9.75 32.13
N ASP A 32 -20.19 -10.77 32.87
CA ASP A 32 -19.78 -10.64 34.27
C ASP A 32 -18.27 -10.42 34.28
N GLN A 33 -17.84 -9.25 34.75
CA GLN A 33 -16.42 -8.89 34.86
C GLN A 33 -15.93 -9.10 36.29
N THR A 34 -14.83 -9.85 36.45
CA THR A 34 -14.21 -10.13 37.74
C THR A 34 -12.81 -9.53 37.75
N THR A 35 -12.52 -8.69 38.75
CA THR A 35 -11.19 -8.14 39.01
C THR A 35 -10.71 -8.66 40.35
N ILE A 36 -9.52 -9.23 40.39
CA ILE A 36 -8.90 -9.79 41.59
C ILE A 36 -7.60 -9.02 41.83
N ASP A 37 -7.50 -8.38 42.99
CA ASP A 37 -6.29 -7.73 43.47
C ASP A 37 -5.61 -8.65 44.49
N ILE A 38 -4.38 -9.07 44.21
CA ILE A 38 -3.59 -10.00 45.02
C ILE A 38 -2.45 -9.22 45.65
N SER A 39 -2.44 -9.14 46.99
CA SER A 39 -1.35 -8.53 47.75
C SER A 39 -0.28 -9.56 48.08
N GLY A 40 0.99 -9.20 47.87
CA GLY A 40 2.13 -10.05 48.23
C GLY A 40 3.45 -9.32 48.07
N ALA A 41 4.44 -9.60 48.93
CA ALA A 41 5.79 -9.06 48.85
C ALA A 41 5.87 -7.52 48.63
N ASN A 42 4.99 -6.75 49.31
CA ASN A 42 4.85 -5.29 49.19
C ASN A 42 4.41 -4.76 47.82
N CYS A 43 3.86 -5.61 46.94
CA CYS A 43 3.24 -5.19 45.69
C CYS A 43 1.79 -5.70 45.55
N ILE A 44 1.08 -5.13 44.59
CA ILE A 44 -0.29 -5.52 44.23
C ILE A 44 -0.24 -6.05 42.80
N PHE A 45 -0.66 -7.30 42.63
CA PHE A 45 -0.89 -7.90 41.32
C PHE A 45 -2.38 -7.81 41.01
N ARG A 46 -2.73 -7.47 39.77
CA ARG A 46 -4.12 -7.38 39.32
C ARG A 46 -4.39 -8.37 38.21
N ALA A 47 -5.42 -9.20 38.40
CA ALA A 47 -5.95 -10.08 37.37
C ALA A 47 -7.37 -9.63 36.99
N GLN A 48 -7.65 -9.59 35.69
CA GLN A 48 -8.98 -9.26 35.16
C GLN A 48 -9.44 -10.39 34.27
N GLY A 49 -10.70 -10.78 34.43
CA GLY A 49 -11.38 -11.76 33.60
C GLY A 49 -12.81 -11.34 33.35
N GLN A 50 -13.39 -11.87 32.29
CA GLN A 50 -14.80 -11.64 31.98
C GLN A 50 -15.42 -12.95 31.49
N VAL A 51 -16.67 -13.17 31.88
CA VAL A 51 -17.46 -14.34 31.48
C VAL A 51 -18.71 -13.85 30.77
N MET A 52 -18.95 -14.34 29.56
CA MET A 52 -20.16 -14.01 28.81
C MET A 52 -21.37 -14.71 29.43
N LYS A 53 -22.31 -13.94 29.96
CA LYS A 53 -23.56 -14.44 30.54
C LYS A 53 -24.68 -14.50 29.52
N PHE A 54 -24.72 -13.51 28.62
CA PHE A 54 -25.69 -13.45 27.55
C PHE A 54 -25.02 -12.94 26.26
N PRO A 55 -25.04 -13.71 25.18
CA PRO A 55 -24.35 -13.33 23.94
C PRO A 55 -25.05 -12.20 23.17
N GLY A 56 -26.37 -12.02 23.30
CA GLY A 56 -27.08 -10.94 22.61
C GLY A 56 -26.78 -10.85 21.10
N PHE A 57 -26.50 -9.65 20.61
CA PHE A 57 -26.17 -9.40 19.20
C PHE A 57 -24.89 -10.09 18.70
N THR A 58 -24.00 -10.53 19.60
CA THR A 58 -22.70 -11.11 19.20
C THR A 58 -22.82 -12.47 18.51
N ILE A 59 -24.00 -13.11 18.59
CA ILE A 59 -24.30 -14.34 17.84
C ILE A 59 -24.26 -14.08 16.32
N VAL A 60 -24.76 -12.92 15.90
CA VAL A 60 -24.94 -12.58 14.48
C VAL A 60 -23.79 -11.74 13.96
N TYR A 61 -23.23 -10.86 14.80
CA TYR A 61 -22.18 -9.93 14.39
C TYR A 61 -21.17 -9.67 15.50
N THR A 62 -19.89 -9.75 15.16
CA THR A 62 -18.80 -9.29 16.01
C THR A 62 -17.95 -8.34 15.17
N GLU A 63 -17.64 -7.16 15.70
CA GLU A 63 -16.76 -6.23 14.99
C GLU A 63 -15.38 -6.87 14.81
N GLY A 64 -14.91 -6.91 13.57
CA GLY A 64 -13.53 -7.30 13.28
C GLY A 64 -12.62 -6.21 13.81
N LYS A 65 -11.73 -6.56 14.75
CA LYS A 65 -10.63 -5.66 15.14
C LYS A 65 -9.63 -5.61 13.99
N ASP A 66 -9.32 -4.39 13.55
CA ASP A 66 -8.25 -4.15 12.59
C ASP A 66 -6.92 -4.46 13.26
N GLU A 67 -6.33 -5.58 12.86
CA GLU A 67 -5.16 -6.24 13.44
C GLU A 67 -5.43 -7.02 14.75
N LYS A 68 -4.90 -8.24 14.79
CA LYS A 68 -4.55 -8.86 16.06
C LYS A 68 -3.47 -7.95 16.62
N ASP A 69 -3.78 -7.18 17.67
CA ASP A 69 -2.73 -6.64 18.53
C ASP A 69 -1.66 -7.73 18.71
N GLU A 70 -0.45 -7.48 18.20
CA GLU A 70 0.70 -8.37 18.39
C GLU A 70 1.15 -8.40 19.85
N ASN A 71 0.59 -7.51 20.68
CA ASN A 71 0.44 -7.72 22.10
C ASN A 71 -0.78 -8.62 22.27
N GLY A 72 -0.59 -9.89 22.65
CA GLY A 72 -1.62 -10.93 22.84
C GLY A 72 -2.76 -10.62 23.85
N GLU A 73 -3.16 -9.37 24.01
CA GLU A 73 -4.31 -8.90 24.77
C GLU A 73 -5.64 -9.09 24.02
N ASN A 74 -5.60 -9.47 22.73
CA ASN A 74 -6.80 -9.88 21.97
C ASN A 74 -7.26 -11.34 22.23
N GLY A 75 -6.84 -11.92 23.35
CA GLY A 75 -7.31 -13.23 23.80
C GLY A 75 -7.39 -13.42 25.33
N GLU A 76 -6.94 -12.45 26.14
CA GLU A 76 -6.93 -12.63 27.61
C GLU A 76 -8.21 -12.20 28.32
N LEU A 77 -9.03 -11.39 27.67
CA LEU A 77 -10.39 -11.09 28.10
C LEU A 77 -11.36 -12.28 27.91
N GLY A 78 -10.87 -13.49 27.62
CA GLY A 78 -11.65 -14.72 27.67
C GLY A 78 -11.22 -15.66 28.79
N LYS A 79 -10.29 -15.24 29.67
CA LYS A 79 -9.84 -16.09 30.77
C LYS A 79 -10.94 -16.18 31.82
N LEU A 80 -11.54 -17.36 31.91
CA LEU A 80 -12.34 -17.76 33.05
C LEU A 80 -11.42 -17.72 34.28
N LEU A 81 -11.65 -16.76 35.16
CA LEU A 81 -10.93 -16.73 36.44
C LEU A 81 -11.50 -17.82 37.34
N PRO A 82 -10.64 -18.50 38.13
CA PRO A 82 -11.13 -19.43 39.14
C PRO A 82 -11.96 -18.68 40.17
N GLU A 83 -12.96 -19.35 40.74
CA GLU A 83 -13.68 -18.83 41.90
C GLU A 83 -12.72 -18.75 43.09
N LEU A 84 -12.54 -17.56 43.64
CA LEU A 84 -11.71 -17.29 44.82
C LEU A 84 -12.54 -16.60 45.89
N LYS A 85 -12.15 -16.78 47.16
CA LYS A 85 -12.73 -16.03 48.28
C LYS A 85 -11.83 -14.89 48.72
N GLU A 86 -12.43 -13.86 49.32
CA GLU A 86 -11.67 -12.79 49.94
C GLU A 86 -10.73 -13.36 51.02
N SER A 87 -9.46 -12.92 50.98
CA SER A 87 -8.38 -13.36 51.90
C SER A 87 -7.94 -14.81 51.77
N GLU A 88 -8.21 -15.48 50.64
CA GLU A 88 -7.69 -16.83 50.37
C GLU A 88 -6.17 -16.82 50.14
N PRO A 89 -5.39 -17.69 50.82
CA PRO A 89 -3.94 -17.74 50.62
C PRO A 89 -3.58 -18.38 49.28
N LEU A 90 -2.95 -17.60 48.40
CA LEU A 90 -2.47 -18.07 47.09
C LEU A 90 -1.00 -18.48 47.16
N LYS A 91 -0.65 -19.60 46.50
CA LYS A 91 0.73 -20.05 46.36
C LYS A 91 1.32 -19.52 45.05
N LEU A 92 2.44 -18.82 45.15
CA LEU A 92 3.21 -18.42 43.98
C LEU A 92 3.78 -19.64 43.27
N VAL A 93 3.48 -19.78 41.98
CA VAL A 93 4.00 -20.86 41.12
C VAL A 93 5.19 -20.37 40.31
N GLU A 94 5.03 -19.28 39.57
CA GLU A 94 6.04 -18.74 38.66
C GLU A 94 5.91 -17.21 38.56
N LEU A 95 7.04 -16.52 38.35
CA LEU A 95 7.08 -15.09 38.02
C LEU A 95 7.64 -14.91 36.61
N ASN A 96 6.76 -14.54 35.68
CA ASN A 96 7.11 -14.29 34.29
C ASN A 96 7.34 -12.79 34.06
N THR A 97 8.59 -12.39 33.94
CA THR A 97 8.96 -11.01 33.60
C THR A 97 9.03 -10.84 32.09
N GLN A 98 8.16 -10.00 31.53
CA GLN A 98 8.19 -9.66 30.10
C GLN A 98 8.72 -8.23 29.93
N GLN A 99 9.75 -8.08 29.11
CA GLN A 99 10.19 -6.76 28.66
C GLN A 99 9.29 -6.29 27.53
N LYS A 100 8.62 -5.15 27.73
CA LYS A 100 7.80 -4.49 26.71
C LYS A 100 8.48 -3.20 26.25
N PHE A 101 8.30 -2.87 24.97
CA PHE A 101 8.74 -1.59 24.38
C PHE A 101 7.50 -0.76 24.01
N THR A 102 7.64 0.56 24.05
CA THR A 102 6.62 1.45 23.50
C THR A 102 6.60 1.29 21.98
N GLN A 103 5.41 1.05 21.44
CA GLN A 103 5.22 0.99 19.99
C GLN A 103 4.88 2.39 19.47
N PRO A 104 5.40 2.77 18.29
CA PRO A 104 4.98 4.00 17.64
C PRO A 104 3.50 3.93 17.24
N PRO A 105 2.84 5.08 17.01
CA PRO A 105 1.47 5.10 16.51
C PRO A 105 1.33 4.24 15.23
N PRO A 106 0.28 3.42 15.13
CA PRO A 106 0.07 2.59 13.96
C PRO A 106 -0.17 3.46 12.72
N ARG A 107 0.37 3.03 11.58
CA ARG A 107 0.07 3.67 10.30
C ARG A 107 -1.39 3.45 9.92
N PHE A 108 -1.95 4.41 9.18
CA PHE A 108 -3.32 4.31 8.71
C PHE A 108 -3.50 3.19 7.66
N SER A 109 -4.54 2.39 7.82
CA SER A 109 -5.18 1.63 6.74
C SER A 109 -6.20 2.52 6.00
N GLU A 110 -6.77 2.01 4.91
CA GLU A 110 -7.90 2.68 4.23
C GLU A 110 -9.08 2.92 5.17
N ALA A 111 -9.44 1.92 5.99
CA ALA A 111 -10.55 2.04 6.94
C ALA A 111 -10.24 3.04 8.06
N SER A 112 -9.06 2.97 8.67
CA SER A 112 -8.71 3.89 9.76
C SER A 112 -8.53 5.33 9.26
N LEU A 113 -8.06 5.53 8.03
CA LEU A 113 -7.94 6.87 7.45
C LEU A 113 -9.33 7.47 7.17
N VAL A 114 -10.27 6.68 6.64
CA VAL A 114 -11.66 7.13 6.46
C VAL A 114 -12.29 7.48 7.80
N ARG A 115 -12.07 6.66 8.83
CA ARG A 115 -12.56 6.94 10.18
C ARG A 115 -11.98 8.24 10.75
N GLU A 116 -10.68 8.48 10.56
CA GLU A 116 -10.05 9.73 10.98
C GLU A 116 -10.62 10.94 10.22
N LEU A 117 -10.82 10.82 8.90
CA LEU A 117 -11.42 11.89 8.10
C LEU A 117 -12.85 12.20 8.55
N GLU A 118 -13.65 11.17 8.84
CA GLU A 118 -15.01 11.31 9.36
C GLU A 118 -15.02 11.98 10.76
N GLU A 119 -14.14 11.56 11.66
CA GLU A 119 -14.00 12.14 13.01
C GLU A 119 -13.58 13.62 12.95
N LYS A 120 -12.74 13.99 11.98
CA LYS A 120 -12.34 15.39 11.74
C LYS A 120 -13.35 16.19 10.90
N GLY A 121 -14.42 15.57 10.41
CA GLY A 121 -15.42 16.22 9.55
C GLY A 121 -14.91 16.59 8.15
N ILE A 122 -13.81 15.96 7.69
CA ILE A 122 -13.22 16.19 6.38
C ILE A 122 -13.81 15.20 5.37
N GLY A 123 -14.45 15.71 4.34
CA GLY A 123 -15.09 14.90 3.30
C GLY A 123 -16.46 14.37 3.71
N ARG A 124 -17.05 13.57 2.81
CA ARG A 124 -18.42 13.02 2.90
C ARG A 124 -18.42 11.59 2.37
N PRO A 125 -19.48 10.78 2.62
CA PRO A 125 -19.57 9.42 2.10
C PRO A 125 -19.34 9.30 0.58
N SER A 126 -19.66 10.34 -0.17
CA SER A 126 -19.44 10.44 -1.61
C SER A 126 -17.97 10.69 -2.01
N THR A 127 -17.14 11.23 -1.12
CA THR A 127 -15.78 11.68 -1.44
C THR A 127 -14.68 10.80 -0.84
N TYR A 128 -14.94 10.01 0.21
CA TYR A 128 -13.92 9.18 0.86
C TYR A 128 -13.14 8.28 -0.11
N ALA A 129 -13.84 7.51 -0.94
CA ALA A 129 -13.19 6.64 -1.91
C ALA A 129 -12.36 7.43 -2.95
N ALA A 130 -12.86 8.59 -3.38
CA ALA A 130 -12.18 9.46 -4.33
C ALA A 130 -10.94 10.14 -3.74
N ILE A 131 -10.98 10.52 -2.45
CA ILE A 131 -9.82 11.06 -1.73
C ILE A 131 -8.72 10.00 -1.69
N LEU A 132 -9.05 8.78 -1.23
CA LEU A 132 -8.12 7.67 -1.14
C LEU A 132 -7.50 7.30 -2.49
N SER A 133 -8.30 7.27 -3.57
CA SER A 133 -7.77 6.97 -4.90
C SER A 133 -6.90 8.10 -5.43
N THR A 134 -7.28 9.37 -5.21
CA THR A 134 -6.56 10.53 -5.74
C THR A 134 -5.17 10.67 -5.13
N ILE A 135 -5.02 10.46 -3.81
CA ILE A 135 -3.71 10.54 -3.16
C ILE A 135 -2.77 9.40 -3.59
N GLN A 136 -3.32 8.25 -3.96
CA GLN A 136 -2.57 7.10 -4.49
C GLN A 136 -2.20 7.31 -5.96
N ASP A 137 -3.15 7.72 -6.80
CA ASP A 137 -2.96 7.95 -8.24
C ASP A 137 -1.96 9.08 -8.52
N ARG A 138 -1.89 10.07 -7.62
CA ARG A 138 -0.91 11.17 -7.68
C ARG A 138 0.41 10.86 -7.00
N GLU A 139 0.59 9.64 -6.50
CA GLU A 139 1.81 9.18 -5.82
C GLU A 139 2.19 10.03 -4.60
N TYR A 140 1.21 10.63 -3.89
CA TYR A 140 1.46 11.34 -2.63
C TYR A 140 1.57 10.37 -1.45
N ALA A 141 0.82 9.29 -1.51
CA ALA A 141 0.89 8.18 -0.56
C ALA A 141 0.85 6.85 -1.32
N ARG A 142 1.51 5.83 -0.77
CA ARG A 142 1.50 4.46 -1.30
C ARG A 142 0.93 3.50 -0.27
N LEU A 143 0.24 2.47 -0.74
CA LEU A 143 -0.31 1.43 0.12
C LEU A 143 0.62 0.21 0.11
N GLU A 144 1.28 -0.07 1.22
CA GLU A 144 2.17 -1.22 1.40
C GLU A 144 1.65 -2.06 2.56
N LEU A 145 1.45 -3.37 2.34
CA LEU A 145 0.86 -4.27 3.35
C LEU A 145 -0.44 -3.72 3.97
N ARG A 146 -1.29 -3.07 3.16
CA ARG A 146 -2.55 -2.39 3.56
C ARG A 146 -2.39 -1.21 4.52
N LYS A 147 -1.17 -0.68 4.68
CA LYS A 147 -0.88 0.53 5.44
C LYS A 147 -0.38 1.63 4.52
N PHE A 148 -0.78 2.87 4.77
CA PHE A 148 -0.36 4.04 4.02
C PHE A 148 1.04 4.48 4.44
N TYR A 149 1.87 4.76 3.44
CA TYR A 149 3.18 5.38 3.58
C TYR A 149 3.19 6.67 2.77
N PRO A 150 3.54 7.82 3.39
CA PRO A 150 3.72 9.04 2.62
C PRO A 150 4.94 8.89 1.71
N THR A 151 4.85 9.38 0.47
CA THR A 151 6.00 9.45 -0.43
C THR A 151 6.80 10.71 -0.15
N GLU A 152 8.05 10.77 -0.62
CA GLU A 152 8.84 12.00 -0.51
C GLU A 152 8.18 13.19 -1.22
N LEU A 153 7.47 12.92 -2.32
CA LEU A 153 6.73 13.93 -3.05
C LEU A 153 5.54 14.43 -2.23
N GLY A 154 4.79 13.52 -1.60
CA GLY A 154 3.70 13.87 -0.67
C GLY A 154 4.19 14.75 0.48
N ILE A 155 5.26 14.35 1.16
CA ILE A 155 5.84 15.11 2.27
C ILE A 155 6.24 16.51 1.82
N LEU A 156 6.99 16.62 0.72
CA LEU A 156 7.44 17.91 0.21
C LEU A 156 6.26 18.83 -0.15
N VAL A 157 5.28 18.31 -0.89
CA VAL A 157 4.13 19.09 -1.31
C VAL A 157 3.34 19.56 -0.10
N THR A 158 3.11 18.69 0.89
CA THR A 158 2.45 19.05 2.15
C THR A 158 3.22 20.14 2.90
N GLU A 159 4.55 20.02 3.05
CA GLU A 159 5.36 21.05 3.72
C GLU A 159 5.30 22.41 3.01
N LEU A 160 5.31 22.42 1.68
CA LEU A 160 5.20 23.64 0.89
C LEU A 160 3.81 24.26 1.03
N LEU A 161 2.76 23.44 0.94
CA LEU A 161 1.38 23.92 1.01
C LEU A 161 1.02 24.42 2.41
N ILE A 162 1.46 23.76 3.48
CA ILE A 162 1.21 24.23 4.87
C ILE A 162 1.85 25.60 5.09
N LYS A 163 3.05 25.83 4.57
CA LYS A 163 3.74 27.12 4.69
C LYS A 163 3.08 28.22 3.86
N SER A 164 2.58 27.90 2.67
CA SER A 164 2.01 28.89 1.74
C SER A 164 0.51 29.13 1.93
N PHE A 165 -0.23 28.14 2.44
CA PHE A 165 -1.69 28.17 2.59
C PHE A 165 -2.11 27.65 3.99
N PRO A 166 -1.66 28.28 5.08
CA PRO A 166 -1.91 27.80 6.44
C PRO A 166 -3.40 27.81 6.79
N THR A 167 -4.17 28.76 6.26
CA THR A 167 -5.62 28.85 6.52
C THR A 167 -6.38 27.74 5.80
N VAL A 168 -6.07 27.51 4.52
CA VAL A 168 -6.80 26.54 3.69
C VAL A 168 -6.45 25.10 4.02
N LEU A 169 -5.22 24.82 4.46
CA LEU A 169 -4.79 23.47 4.87
C LEU A 169 -5.05 23.16 6.35
N ASP A 170 -5.67 24.08 7.09
CA ASP A 170 -6.13 23.79 8.45
C ASP A 170 -7.30 22.78 8.42
N ILE A 171 -7.26 21.85 9.38
CA ILE A 171 -8.25 20.78 9.51
C ILE A 171 -9.64 21.37 9.80
N ALA A 172 -9.72 22.35 10.70
CA ALA A 172 -10.98 22.95 11.09
C ALA A 172 -11.58 23.78 9.95
N PHE A 173 -10.75 24.51 9.19
CA PHE A 173 -11.21 25.22 7.99
C PHE A 173 -11.76 24.27 6.93
N THR A 174 -11.09 23.15 6.70
CA THR A 174 -11.53 22.14 5.72
C THR A 174 -12.89 21.54 6.13
N ALA A 175 -13.05 21.21 7.40
CA ALA A 175 -14.32 20.69 7.92
C ALA A 175 -15.46 21.74 7.86
N ASP A 176 -15.15 23.00 8.18
CA ASP A 176 -16.10 24.11 8.08
C ASP A 176 -16.56 24.34 6.62
N MET A 177 -15.66 24.17 5.64
CA MET A 177 -16.03 24.26 4.23
C MET A 177 -17.09 23.23 3.84
N GLU A 178 -16.93 21.98 4.27
CA GLU A 178 -17.91 20.93 4.01
C GLU A 178 -19.26 21.27 4.68
N ASN A 179 -19.25 21.78 5.91
CA ASN A 179 -20.47 22.23 6.60
C ASN A 179 -21.15 23.39 5.85
N LYS A 180 -20.38 24.33 5.29
CA LYS A 180 -20.93 25.41 4.47
C LYS A 180 -21.59 24.89 3.18
N LEU A 181 -21.05 23.84 2.58
CA LEU A 181 -21.67 23.19 1.42
C LEU A 181 -23.00 22.53 1.80
N ASP A 182 -23.07 21.86 2.96
CA ASP A 182 -24.33 21.30 3.47
C ASP A 182 -25.36 22.41 3.76
N LEU A 183 -24.94 23.57 4.30
CA LEU A 183 -25.83 24.72 4.51
C LEU A 183 -26.39 25.29 3.21
N ILE A 184 -25.66 25.19 2.10
CA ILE A 184 -26.16 25.57 0.77
C ILE A 184 -27.22 24.57 0.31
N GLU A 185 -26.98 23.26 0.52
CA GLU A 185 -27.95 22.20 0.19
C GLU A 185 -29.27 22.36 0.97
N GLU A 186 -29.18 22.71 2.24
CA GLU A 186 -30.34 23.00 3.11
C GLU A 186 -31.03 24.34 2.80
N GLY A 187 -30.47 25.17 1.91
CA GLY A 187 -31.00 26.48 1.58
C GLY A 187 -30.77 27.57 2.64
N LYS A 188 -29.89 27.32 3.61
CA LYS A 188 -29.53 28.26 4.70
C LYS A 188 -28.44 29.25 4.30
N SER A 189 -27.68 28.97 3.25
CA SER A 189 -26.60 29.84 2.75
C SER A 189 -26.66 30.00 1.23
N LYS A 190 -26.17 31.15 0.72
CA LYS A 190 -26.10 31.40 -0.72
C LYS A 190 -24.75 30.98 -1.28
N ARG A 191 -24.78 30.13 -2.32
CA ARG A 191 -23.59 29.65 -3.03
C ARG A 191 -22.58 30.75 -3.39
N THR A 192 -23.05 31.89 -3.90
CA THR A 192 -22.19 33.00 -4.34
C THR A 192 -21.47 33.68 -3.18
N GLU A 193 -22.12 33.80 -2.03
CA GLU A 193 -21.53 34.40 -0.83
C GLU A 193 -20.43 33.48 -0.30
N THR A 194 -20.73 32.19 -0.10
CA THR A 194 -19.75 31.17 0.34
C THR A 194 -18.52 31.09 -0.57
N LEU A 195 -18.71 31.14 -1.90
CA LEU A 195 -17.59 31.10 -2.84
C LEU A 195 -16.72 32.36 -2.78
N ASN A 196 -17.32 33.54 -2.61
CA ASN A 196 -16.58 34.79 -2.46
C ASN A 196 -15.82 34.83 -1.13
N ASP A 197 -16.42 34.32 -0.05
CA ASP A 197 -15.81 34.24 1.27
C ASP A 197 -14.60 33.29 1.28
N PHE A 198 -14.65 32.21 0.49
CA PHE A 198 -13.48 31.34 0.28
C PHE A 198 -12.42 31.98 -0.63
N TYR A 199 -12.85 32.51 -1.78
CA TYR A 199 -11.92 32.92 -2.83
C TYR A 199 -11.13 34.18 -2.46
N SER A 200 -11.74 35.11 -1.72
CA SER A 200 -11.09 36.38 -1.33
C SER A 200 -9.80 36.17 -0.51
N PRO A 201 -9.80 35.39 0.59
CA PRO A 201 -8.57 35.09 1.33
C PRO A 201 -7.63 34.17 0.54
N PHE A 202 -8.17 33.17 -0.17
CA PHE A 202 -7.35 32.26 -0.97
C PHE A 202 -6.56 33.00 -2.07
N ALA A 203 -7.16 33.97 -2.75
CA ALA A 203 -6.49 34.75 -3.79
C ALA A 203 -5.30 35.55 -3.22
N GLN A 204 -5.45 36.12 -2.01
CA GLN A 204 -4.37 36.84 -1.34
C GLN A 204 -3.22 35.90 -0.94
N GLU A 205 -3.53 34.72 -0.40
CA GLU A 205 -2.53 33.69 -0.10
C GLU A 205 -1.84 33.19 -1.38
N LEU A 206 -2.60 33.00 -2.46
CA LEU A 206 -2.09 32.56 -3.74
C LEU A 206 -1.12 33.57 -4.35
N ASP A 207 -1.42 34.86 -4.26
CA ASP A 207 -0.53 35.91 -4.78
C ASP A 207 0.76 36.02 -3.97
N LYS A 208 0.70 35.88 -2.63
CA LYS A 208 1.90 35.76 -1.79
C LYS A 208 2.71 34.51 -2.14
N ALA A 209 2.04 33.37 -2.32
CA ALA A 209 2.68 32.13 -2.69
C ALA A 209 3.38 32.24 -4.05
N LYS A 210 2.83 32.94 -5.05
CA LYS A 210 3.51 33.13 -6.34
C LYS A 210 4.88 33.81 -6.20
N SER A 211 5.03 34.75 -5.26
CA SER A 211 6.29 35.46 -5.03
C SER A 211 7.23 34.75 -4.06
N GLU A 212 6.68 34.12 -3.01
CA GLU A 212 7.46 33.62 -1.87
C GLU A 212 7.66 32.09 -1.87
N MET A 213 6.83 31.35 -2.61
CA MET A 213 6.86 29.89 -2.59
C MET A 213 8.17 29.39 -3.22
N ARG A 214 8.90 28.63 -2.41
CA ARG A 214 10.17 27.98 -2.77
C ARG A 214 10.00 27.15 -4.04
N ASN A 215 10.76 27.51 -5.09
CA ASN A 215 10.71 26.80 -6.36
C ASN A 215 11.64 25.58 -6.33
N VAL A 216 11.19 24.51 -5.71
CA VAL A 216 11.97 23.27 -5.50
C VAL A 216 12.42 22.62 -6.82
N LYS A 217 11.74 22.89 -7.95
CA LYS A 217 12.17 22.43 -9.28
C LYS A 217 13.45 23.12 -9.79
N LYS A 218 13.77 24.30 -9.26
CA LYS A 218 15.01 25.04 -9.56
C LYS A 218 16.13 24.78 -8.55
N GLU A 219 15.83 24.10 -7.45
CA GLU A 219 16.83 23.80 -6.44
C GLU A 219 17.67 22.61 -6.86
N GLU A 220 18.97 22.84 -6.94
CA GLU A 220 19.97 21.83 -7.19
C GLU A 220 20.64 21.53 -5.84
N THR A 221 20.28 20.41 -5.21
CA THR A 221 20.95 20.00 -3.98
C THR A 221 22.24 19.26 -4.37
N PRO A 222 23.44 19.80 -4.07
CA PRO A 222 24.67 19.09 -4.35
C PRO A 222 24.74 17.79 -3.53
N THR A 223 25.31 16.76 -4.13
CA THR A 223 25.60 15.48 -3.47
C THR A 223 27.08 15.22 -3.48
N ASP A 224 27.53 14.36 -2.57
CA ASP A 224 28.93 13.89 -2.55
C ASP A 224 29.23 12.88 -3.68
N LEU A 225 28.23 12.54 -4.51
CA LEU A 225 28.36 11.61 -5.60
C LEU A 225 29.06 12.26 -6.80
N VAL A 226 30.09 11.57 -7.31
CA VAL A 226 30.83 11.97 -8.51
C VAL A 226 30.30 11.22 -9.73
N CYS A 227 30.10 11.93 -10.83
CA CYS A 227 29.61 11.37 -12.08
C CYS A 227 30.67 10.45 -12.73
N GLU A 228 30.31 9.19 -12.96
CA GLU A 228 31.20 8.18 -13.57
C GLU A 228 31.62 8.51 -15.01
N LYS A 229 30.86 9.35 -15.72
CA LYS A 229 31.13 9.68 -17.13
C LYS A 229 32.04 10.90 -17.33
N CYS A 230 32.04 11.85 -16.40
CA CYS A 230 32.77 13.11 -16.58
C CYS A 230 33.47 13.63 -15.33
N GLY A 231 33.40 12.93 -14.20
CA GLY A 231 34.05 13.32 -12.95
C GLY A 231 33.46 14.54 -12.24
N ALA A 232 32.36 15.10 -12.75
CA ALA A 232 31.70 16.26 -12.14
C ALA A 232 30.77 15.84 -10.98
N GLN A 233 30.55 16.73 -10.01
CA GLN A 233 29.61 16.48 -8.92
C GLN A 233 28.18 16.25 -9.45
N MET A 234 27.45 15.35 -8.83
CA MET A 234 26.05 15.13 -9.14
C MET A 234 25.14 15.93 -8.21
N ILE A 235 23.98 16.32 -8.73
CA ILE A 235 22.99 17.15 -8.08
C ILE A 235 21.63 16.44 -8.08
N ILE A 236 20.88 16.56 -6.99
CA ILE A 236 19.51 16.04 -6.92
C ILE A 236 18.60 16.99 -7.66
N LYS A 237 17.82 16.44 -8.60
CA LYS A 237 16.74 17.13 -9.30
C LYS A 237 15.41 16.44 -9.08
N TRP A 238 14.35 17.22 -9.18
CA TRP A 238 12.97 16.75 -9.07
C TRP A 238 12.37 16.45 -10.43
N GLY A 239 12.02 15.19 -10.66
CA GLY A 239 11.33 14.71 -11.85
C GLY A 239 9.86 14.37 -11.59
N ARG A 240 9.18 13.85 -12.62
CA ARG A 240 7.80 13.34 -12.47
C ARG A 240 7.71 12.09 -11.58
N ASN A 241 8.78 11.30 -11.51
CA ASN A 241 8.83 10.03 -10.78
C ASN A 241 9.59 10.17 -9.44
N GLY A 242 9.71 11.39 -8.90
CA GLY A 242 10.46 11.68 -7.68
C GLY A 242 11.85 12.28 -7.92
N LYS A 243 12.68 12.23 -6.87
CA LYS A 243 14.06 12.72 -6.90
C LYS A 243 14.96 11.76 -7.70
N PHE A 244 15.81 12.33 -8.53
CA PHE A 244 16.86 11.61 -9.21
C PHE A 244 18.14 12.44 -9.17
N VAL A 245 19.28 11.77 -9.26
CA VAL A 245 20.59 12.41 -9.24
C VAL A 245 21.01 12.61 -10.70
N ALA A 246 21.29 13.85 -11.08
CA ALA A 246 21.73 14.25 -12.41
C ALA A 246 23.13 14.84 -12.35
N CYS A 247 23.91 14.70 -13.42
CA CYS A 247 25.20 15.37 -13.50
C CYS A 247 25.02 16.90 -13.48
N SER A 248 25.84 17.62 -12.70
CA SER A 248 25.85 19.10 -12.68
C SER A 248 26.13 19.70 -14.06
N ASN A 249 26.99 19.05 -14.85
CA ASN A 249 27.38 19.49 -16.19
C ASN A 249 26.33 19.23 -17.30
N TYR A 250 25.04 19.21 -16.97
CA TYR A 250 23.94 19.12 -17.95
C TYR A 250 23.77 20.49 -18.63
N PRO A 251 23.69 20.59 -19.99
CA PRO A 251 23.26 19.57 -20.95
C PRO A 251 24.36 18.69 -21.56
N GLU A 252 25.65 18.96 -21.29
CA GLU A 252 26.77 18.26 -21.91
C GLU A 252 26.90 16.82 -21.43
N CYS A 253 26.69 16.57 -20.13
CA CYS A 253 26.60 15.22 -19.57
C CYS A 253 25.16 14.88 -19.15
N LYS A 254 24.52 13.96 -19.89
CA LYS A 254 23.14 13.50 -19.66
C LYS A 254 23.04 12.29 -18.71
N ASN A 255 24.02 12.12 -17.82
CA ASN A 255 24.03 11.01 -16.88
C ASN A 255 23.00 11.27 -15.76
N THR A 256 22.13 10.30 -15.51
CA THR A 256 21.11 10.34 -14.45
C THR A 256 21.02 9.01 -13.75
N MET A 257 20.85 9.03 -12.42
CA MET A 257 20.77 7.85 -11.57
C MET A 257 19.60 7.97 -10.60
N ASN A 258 18.96 6.85 -10.29
CA ASN A 258 17.98 6.77 -9.22
C ASN A 258 18.69 6.64 -7.87
N ILE A 259 18.03 7.11 -6.82
CA ILE A 259 18.54 7.03 -5.44
C ILE A 259 17.67 6.11 -4.61
N LYS A 260 18.30 5.36 -3.70
CA LYS A 260 17.66 4.71 -2.56
C LYS A 260 18.24 5.32 -1.28
N ARG A 261 17.47 5.31 -0.20
CA ARG A 261 17.98 5.65 1.13
C ARG A 261 18.38 4.37 1.84
N ASP A 262 19.59 4.34 2.38
CA ASP A 262 20.03 3.26 3.25
C ASP A 262 19.38 3.38 4.63
N GLU A 263 19.54 2.34 5.46
CA GLU A 263 18.97 2.24 6.82
C GLU A 263 19.41 3.40 7.75
N ASN A 264 20.52 4.07 7.44
CA ASN A 264 21.04 5.23 8.16
C ASN A 264 20.53 6.59 7.63
N GLY A 265 19.69 6.60 6.59
CA GLY A 265 19.13 7.83 6.00
C GLY A 265 20.00 8.51 4.94
N ASP A 266 21.18 7.96 4.67
CA ASP A 266 22.10 8.45 3.62
C ASP A 266 21.66 8.01 2.22
N LEU A 267 22.01 8.83 1.23
CA LEU A 267 21.73 8.57 -0.19
C LEU A 267 22.67 7.50 -0.72
N ALA A 268 22.15 6.31 -0.94
CA ALA A 268 22.88 5.22 -1.56
C ALA A 268 22.52 5.08 -3.04
N LYS A 269 23.52 4.69 -3.84
CA LYS A 269 23.31 4.29 -5.22
C LYS A 269 22.40 3.06 -5.22
N GLU A 270 21.29 3.13 -5.94
CA GLU A 270 20.58 1.92 -6.31
C GLU A 270 21.50 1.11 -7.23
N GLU A 271 21.97 -0.05 -6.74
CA GLU A 271 22.82 -0.92 -7.53
C GLU A 271 22.11 -1.27 -8.84
N THR A 272 22.80 -0.98 -9.92
CA THR A 272 22.27 -1.19 -11.26
C THR A 272 22.32 -2.68 -11.54
N GLU A 273 21.16 -3.35 -11.52
CA GLU A 273 21.08 -4.75 -11.92
C GLU A 273 21.40 -4.88 -13.41
N TYR A 274 22.49 -5.57 -13.71
CA TYR A 274 22.87 -5.94 -15.07
C TYR A 274 22.19 -7.26 -15.43
N SER A 275 21.76 -7.40 -16.69
CA SER A 275 21.35 -8.70 -17.21
C SER A 275 22.49 -9.36 -17.98
N ASP A 276 22.39 -10.68 -18.11
CA ASP A 276 23.30 -11.48 -18.94
C ASP A 276 23.10 -11.22 -20.44
N HIS A 277 22.07 -10.45 -20.82
CA HIS A 277 21.79 -10.15 -22.22
C HIS A 277 22.67 -9.02 -22.73
N LEU A 278 23.34 -9.26 -23.85
CA LEU A 278 24.04 -8.25 -24.62
C LEU A 278 23.08 -7.59 -25.60
N CYS A 279 23.21 -6.28 -25.79
CA CYS A 279 22.38 -5.55 -26.72
C CYS A 279 22.75 -5.89 -28.17
N GLU A 280 21.76 -6.30 -28.96
CA GLU A 280 21.89 -6.68 -30.37
C GLU A 280 22.50 -5.58 -31.26
N LYS A 281 22.38 -4.30 -30.89
CA LYS A 281 22.89 -3.17 -31.68
C LYS A 281 24.27 -2.68 -31.27
N CYS A 282 24.58 -2.72 -29.97
CA CYS A 282 25.75 -2.06 -29.39
C CYS A 282 26.78 -3.07 -28.83
N GLY A 283 26.39 -4.33 -28.64
CA GLY A 283 27.20 -5.36 -27.97
C GLY A 283 27.45 -5.11 -26.47
N LYS A 284 27.05 -3.94 -25.93
CA LYS A 284 27.17 -3.61 -24.51
C LYS A 284 26.12 -4.35 -23.68
N ARG A 285 26.36 -4.43 -22.37
CA ARG A 285 25.46 -5.09 -21.42
C ARG A 285 24.12 -4.37 -21.36
N MET A 286 23.06 -5.12 -21.07
CA MET A 286 21.75 -4.55 -20.84
C MET A 286 21.49 -4.38 -19.35
N VAL A 287 20.79 -3.30 -19.01
CA VAL A 287 20.53 -2.86 -17.65
C VAL A 287 19.03 -2.92 -17.39
N PHE A 288 18.62 -3.43 -16.22
CA PHE A 288 17.22 -3.39 -15.79
C PHE A 288 16.79 -1.95 -15.46
N LYS A 289 15.71 -1.49 -16.09
CA LYS A 289 15.12 -0.17 -15.91
C LYS A 289 13.61 -0.27 -15.72
N TYR A 290 13.01 0.72 -15.07
CA TYR A 290 11.56 0.79 -14.85
C TYR A 290 10.93 1.84 -15.76
N GLY A 291 9.84 1.47 -16.44
CA GLY A 291 9.04 2.36 -17.28
C GLY A 291 7.54 2.24 -16.98
N ARG A 292 6.71 2.98 -17.72
CA ARG A 292 5.24 3.01 -17.54
C ARG A 292 4.58 1.62 -17.56
N PHE A 293 5.15 0.68 -18.33
CA PHE A 293 4.57 -0.64 -18.55
C PHE A 293 5.22 -1.75 -17.69
N GLY A 294 6.15 -1.40 -16.80
CA GLY A 294 6.90 -2.34 -15.97
C GLY A 294 8.41 -2.25 -16.20
N ARG A 295 9.13 -3.25 -15.69
CA ARG A 295 10.58 -3.39 -15.88
C ARG A 295 10.92 -3.78 -17.31
N PHE A 296 12.00 -3.24 -17.86
CA PHE A 296 12.52 -3.51 -19.19
C PHE A 296 14.06 -3.47 -19.19
N LEU A 297 14.68 -4.03 -20.22
CA LEU A 297 16.13 -3.99 -20.41
C LEU A 297 16.49 -2.83 -21.35
N GLY A 298 17.43 -1.96 -20.97
CA GLY A 298 17.99 -0.91 -21.83
C GLY A 298 19.49 -1.09 -22.06
N CYS A 299 20.01 -0.80 -23.27
CA CYS A 299 21.47 -0.80 -23.51
C CYS A 299 22.14 0.21 -22.56
N GLU A 300 23.22 -0.23 -21.90
CA GLU A 300 24.08 0.60 -21.05
C GLU A 300 24.64 1.83 -21.80
N GLY A 301 24.84 1.69 -23.11
CA GLY A 301 25.29 2.75 -24.02
C GLY A 301 24.27 3.86 -24.29
N TYR A 302 23.17 3.97 -23.53
CA TYR A 302 22.28 5.13 -23.61
C TYR A 302 23.05 6.40 -23.16
N PRO A 303 23.03 7.52 -23.91
CA PRO A 303 22.07 7.89 -24.97
C PRO A 303 22.42 7.50 -26.41
N GLU A 304 23.65 7.01 -26.67
CA GLU A 304 24.16 6.69 -28.01
C GLU A 304 23.42 5.50 -28.65
N CYS A 305 23.07 4.50 -27.83
CA CYS A 305 22.24 3.38 -28.23
C CYS A 305 20.91 3.40 -27.48
N LYS A 306 19.82 3.68 -28.21
CA LYS A 306 18.44 3.71 -27.68
C LYS A 306 17.74 2.34 -27.73
N SER A 307 18.50 1.25 -27.81
CA SER A 307 17.92 -0.09 -27.88
C SER A 307 17.32 -0.48 -26.54
N THR A 308 16.07 -0.97 -26.58
CA THR A 308 15.36 -1.53 -25.44
C THR A 308 14.84 -2.92 -25.79
N MET A 309 14.81 -3.79 -24.79
CA MET A 309 14.33 -5.17 -24.93
C MET A 309 13.35 -5.45 -23.78
N ALA A 310 12.29 -6.19 -24.08
CA ALA A 310 11.36 -6.67 -23.07
C ALA A 310 12.01 -7.82 -22.28
N ILE A 311 11.74 -7.89 -20.97
CA ILE A 311 12.21 -9.01 -20.15
C ILE A 311 11.35 -10.22 -20.47
N THR A 312 11.96 -11.22 -21.12
CA THR A 312 11.30 -12.46 -21.51
C THR A 312 11.55 -13.53 -20.46
N LEU A 313 10.54 -14.33 -20.13
CA LEU A 313 10.66 -15.44 -19.17
C LEU A 313 11.39 -16.68 -19.74
N GLY A 314 11.98 -16.58 -20.95
CA GLY A 314 12.56 -17.72 -21.66
C GLY A 314 11.53 -18.73 -22.20
N ILE A 315 10.23 -18.48 -22.01
CA ILE A 315 9.14 -19.38 -22.40
C ILE A 315 8.57 -18.94 -23.75
N LYS A 316 8.56 -19.85 -24.73
CA LYS A 316 7.92 -19.62 -26.04
C LYS A 316 6.41 -19.49 -25.88
N CYS A 317 5.80 -18.64 -26.70
CA CYS A 317 4.35 -18.47 -26.71
C CYS A 317 3.67 -19.81 -27.06
N PRO A 318 2.66 -20.25 -26.31
CA PRO A 318 1.96 -21.51 -26.58
C PRO A 318 0.95 -21.43 -27.73
N GLU A 319 0.72 -20.24 -28.27
CA GLU A 319 -0.19 -20.04 -29.40
C GLU A 319 0.46 -20.53 -30.70
N LYS A 320 -0.30 -21.29 -31.51
CA LYS A 320 0.22 -21.90 -32.75
C LYS A 320 0.78 -20.82 -33.69
N ASP A 321 1.97 -21.08 -34.23
CA ASP A 321 2.67 -20.21 -35.18
C ASP A 321 3.10 -18.82 -34.63
N CYS A 322 3.26 -18.69 -33.32
CA CYS A 322 3.81 -17.47 -32.72
C CYS A 322 5.31 -17.63 -32.37
N PRO A 323 6.23 -16.86 -33.01
CA PRO A 323 7.65 -16.83 -32.62
C PRO A 323 7.91 -16.02 -31.34
N GLY A 324 6.85 -15.47 -30.73
CA GLY A 324 6.95 -14.63 -29.54
C GLY A 324 7.29 -15.41 -28.27
N SER A 325 7.72 -14.68 -27.26
CA SER A 325 8.03 -15.19 -25.92
C SER A 325 7.13 -14.52 -24.88
N LEU A 326 6.92 -15.18 -23.74
CA LEU A 326 6.11 -14.63 -22.66
C LEU A 326 6.89 -13.53 -21.92
N THR A 327 6.22 -12.41 -21.72
CA THR A 327 6.74 -11.20 -21.07
C THR A 327 5.79 -10.78 -19.96
N GLU A 328 6.34 -10.24 -18.88
CA GLU A 328 5.57 -9.68 -17.77
C GLU A 328 5.02 -8.30 -18.15
N LYS A 329 3.72 -8.07 -17.94
CA LYS A 329 3.01 -6.82 -18.26
C LYS A 329 2.12 -6.39 -17.10
N LYS A 330 1.82 -5.08 -17.00
CA LYS A 330 0.86 -4.55 -16.03
C LYS A 330 -0.39 -3.98 -16.71
N THR A 331 -1.55 -4.20 -16.11
CA THR A 331 -2.81 -3.57 -16.50
C THR A 331 -2.87 -2.10 -16.05
N LYS A 332 -3.83 -1.32 -16.58
CA LYS A 332 -4.07 0.07 -16.11
C LYS A 332 -4.36 0.16 -14.60
N LYS A 333 -4.91 -0.90 -14.00
CA LYS A 333 -5.19 -1.00 -12.56
C LYS A 333 -4.02 -1.62 -11.75
N GLY A 334 -2.82 -1.67 -12.34
CA GLY A 334 -1.60 -2.13 -11.66
C GLY A 334 -1.43 -3.65 -11.52
N ARG A 335 -2.45 -4.46 -11.84
CA ARG A 335 -2.38 -5.93 -11.76
C ARG A 335 -1.44 -6.50 -12.82
N THR A 336 -0.49 -7.35 -12.41
CA THR A 336 0.46 -8.04 -13.29
C THR A 336 -0.21 -9.19 -14.04
N PHE A 337 0.13 -9.35 -15.32
CA PHE A 337 -0.25 -10.47 -16.17
C PHE A 337 0.91 -10.80 -17.13
N TYR A 338 0.90 -12.00 -17.67
CA TYR A 338 1.96 -12.52 -18.55
C TYR A 338 1.40 -12.68 -19.95
N GLY A 339 1.93 -11.91 -20.90
CA GLY A 339 1.42 -11.87 -22.26
C GLY A 339 2.53 -12.06 -23.29
N CYS A 340 2.14 -12.39 -24.52
CA CYS A 340 3.10 -12.54 -25.61
C CYS A 340 3.82 -11.21 -25.93
N SER A 341 5.11 -11.30 -26.23
CA SER A 341 5.94 -10.17 -26.70
C SER A 341 5.42 -9.60 -28.02
N ASN A 342 4.76 -10.41 -28.85
CA ASN A 342 4.26 -10.03 -30.17
C ASN A 342 2.83 -9.43 -30.15
N TYR A 343 2.33 -9.04 -28.98
CA TYR A 343 1.07 -8.28 -28.85
C TYR A 343 1.16 -6.95 -29.62
N PRO A 344 0.19 -6.57 -30.47
CA PRO A 344 -1.21 -7.05 -30.51
C PRO A 344 -1.49 -8.25 -31.42
N LYS A 345 -0.50 -8.76 -32.18
CA LYS A 345 -0.71 -9.84 -33.17
C LYS A 345 -1.02 -11.19 -32.53
N CYS A 346 -0.57 -11.39 -31.30
CA CYS A 346 -0.85 -12.56 -30.47
C CYS A 346 -1.48 -12.06 -29.16
N THR A 347 -2.67 -12.56 -28.84
CA THR A 347 -3.49 -12.09 -27.71
C THR A 347 -3.41 -12.99 -26.48
N PHE A 348 -2.54 -14.02 -26.51
CA PHE A 348 -2.27 -14.86 -25.36
C PHE A 348 -1.93 -14.05 -24.10
N ALA A 349 -2.67 -14.31 -23.02
CA ALA A 349 -2.49 -13.73 -21.71
C ALA A 349 -2.76 -14.77 -20.59
N SER A 350 -1.90 -14.79 -19.57
CA SER A 350 -2.03 -15.59 -18.35
C SER A 350 -1.96 -14.68 -17.13
N TRP A 351 -2.81 -14.94 -16.13
CA TRP A 351 -2.72 -14.24 -14.84
C TRP A 351 -1.71 -14.88 -13.89
N ASP A 352 -1.54 -16.20 -14.01
CA ASP A 352 -0.60 -16.97 -13.20
C ASP A 352 0.79 -16.96 -13.87
N LYS A 353 1.85 -16.95 -13.06
CA LYS A 353 3.24 -16.80 -13.50
C LYS A 353 3.73 -18.06 -14.21
N PRO A 354 4.05 -17.98 -15.52
CA PRO A 354 4.59 -19.12 -16.24
C PRO A 354 6.01 -19.45 -15.77
N VAL A 355 6.30 -20.73 -15.59
CA VAL A 355 7.62 -21.29 -15.24
C VAL A 355 8.10 -22.12 -16.43
N ALA A 356 9.39 -21.98 -16.77
CA ALA A 356 10.04 -22.64 -17.92
C ALA A 356 10.32 -24.13 -17.64
N GLU A 357 9.29 -24.87 -17.23
CA GLU A 357 9.33 -26.30 -16.95
C GLU A 357 8.24 -27.00 -17.76
N SER A 358 8.62 -28.06 -18.46
CA SER A 358 7.65 -28.86 -19.19
C SER A 358 6.87 -29.75 -18.25
N CYS A 359 5.55 -29.89 -18.46
CA CYS A 359 4.74 -30.76 -17.64
C CYS A 359 5.11 -32.23 -17.89
N PRO A 360 5.52 -33.00 -16.86
CA PRO A 360 5.93 -34.40 -17.04
C PRO A 360 4.77 -35.32 -17.45
N ASN A 361 3.52 -34.92 -17.19
CA ASN A 361 2.35 -35.78 -17.44
C ASN A 361 1.67 -35.53 -18.81
N CYS A 362 1.76 -34.32 -19.38
CA CYS A 362 1.09 -34.01 -20.66
C CYS A 362 1.98 -33.29 -21.69
N GLY A 363 3.25 -33.05 -21.40
CA GLY A 363 4.17 -32.38 -22.33
C GLY A 363 3.86 -30.90 -22.57
N SER A 364 3.03 -30.26 -21.73
CA SER A 364 2.80 -28.81 -21.79
C SER A 364 4.15 -28.06 -21.73
N PRO A 365 4.38 -27.04 -22.58
CA PRO A 365 5.67 -26.36 -22.69
C PRO A 365 6.05 -25.50 -21.48
N TYR A 366 5.10 -25.22 -20.59
CA TYR A 366 5.30 -24.48 -19.34
C TYR A 366 4.34 -24.97 -18.25
N LEU A 367 4.71 -24.71 -17.00
CA LEU A 367 3.86 -24.80 -15.80
C LEU A 367 3.49 -23.40 -15.32
N VAL A 368 2.49 -23.28 -14.44
CA VAL A 368 2.08 -22.01 -13.82
C VAL A 368 2.25 -22.06 -12.31
N GLU A 369 2.86 -21.03 -11.74
CA GLU A 369 3.03 -20.86 -10.30
C GLU A 369 1.77 -20.22 -9.70
N LYS A 370 1.22 -20.86 -8.66
CA LYS A 370 0.05 -20.38 -7.93
C LYS A 370 0.27 -20.47 -6.43
N TYR A 371 -0.05 -19.38 -5.74
CA TYR A 371 0.06 -19.30 -4.30
C TYR A 371 -1.26 -19.68 -3.61
N SER A 372 -1.20 -20.62 -2.67
CA SER A 372 -2.32 -20.98 -1.79
C SER A 372 -1.97 -20.71 -0.33
N LYS A 373 -2.90 -20.10 0.42
CA LYS A 373 -2.73 -19.80 1.85
C LYS A 373 -2.44 -21.04 2.72
N SER A 374 -2.81 -22.24 2.28
CA SER A 374 -2.68 -23.49 3.06
C SER A 374 -1.45 -24.32 2.72
N LYS A 375 -0.85 -24.15 1.54
CA LYS A 375 0.21 -25.04 1.03
C LYS A 375 1.40 -24.29 0.40
N GLY A 376 1.42 -22.96 0.46
CA GLY A 376 2.50 -22.16 -0.14
C GLY A 376 2.40 -22.06 -1.66
N ALA A 377 3.53 -21.84 -2.32
CA ALA A 377 3.64 -21.73 -3.77
C ALA A 377 3.68 -23.14 -4.42
N GLN A 378 2.77 -23.39 -5.37
CA GLN A 378 2.68 -24.66 -6.09
C GLN A 378 2.79 -24.41 -7.59
N LYS A 379 3.44 -25.33 -8.31
CA LYS A 379 3.45 -25.38 -9.78
C LYS A 379 2.27 -26.24 -10.25
N LEU A 380 1.44 -25.72 -11.14
CA LEU A 380 0.33 -26.45 -11.75
C LEU A 380 0.50 -26.51 -13.26
N CYS A 381 -0.01 -27.57 -13.87
CA CYS A 381 -0.14 -27.61 -15.32
C CYS A 381 -1.25 -26.65 -15.78
N PRO A 382 -1.02 -25.83 -16.82
CA PRO A 382 -2.06 -24.97 -17.38
C PRO A 382 -3.19 -25.76 -18.07
N ASN A 383 -2.94 -27.00 -18.50
CA ASN A 383 -3.97 -27.86 -19.06
C ASN A 383 -4.84 -28.45 -17.94
N LYS A 384 -6.12 -28.04 -17.92
CA LYS A 384 -7.10 -28.49 -16.92
C LYS A 384 -7.32 -30.00 -16.90
N GLU A 385 -7.12 -30.68 -18.03
CA GLU A 385 -7.31 -32.14 -18.16
C GLU A 385 -6.17 -32.95 -17.53
N CYS A 386 -4.97 -32.37 -17.43
CA CYS A 386 -3.78 -33.06 -16.94
C CYS A 386 -3.72 -33.15 -15.40
N GLY A 387 -4.21 -32.13 -14.70
CA GLY A 387 -4.30 -32.12 -13.24
C GLY A 387 -2.97 -32.13 -12.46
N TYR A 388 -1.82 -32.08 -13.14
CA TYR A 388 -0.49 -32.12 -12.49
C TYR A 388 -0.27 -30.92 -11.54
N LYS A 389 0.24 -31.23 -10.34
CA LYS A 389 0.60 -30.28 -9.29
C LYS A 389 1.88 -30.75 -8.62
N SER A 390 2.82 -29.85 -8.42
CA SER A 390 4.01 -30.06 -7.59
C SER A 390 4.24 -28.86 -6.68
N ASP A 391 4.84 -29.06 -5.53
CA ASP A 391 5.23 -27.95 -4.65
C ASP A 391 6.48 -27.26 -5.23
N LEU A 392 6.62 -25.94 -5.04
CA LEU A 392 7.90 -25.27 -5.30
C LEU A 392 8.86 -25.68 -4.18
N GLU A 393 9.86 -26.51 -4.48
CA GLU A 393 11.04 -26.59 -3.64
C GLU A 393 11.76 -25.23 -3.73
N ASN A 394 11.98 -24.60 -2.57
CA ASN A 394 12.66 -23.32 -2.43
C ASN A 394 14.11 -23.40 -2.88
#